data_AF-A0A4Y7R8Z2-F1
#
_entry.id   AF-A0A4Y7R8Z2-F1
#
_cell.length_a   1.000
_cell.length_b   1.000
_cell.length_c   1.000
_cell.angle_alpha   90.00
_cell.angle_beta   90.00
_cell.angle_gamma   90.00
#
_symmetry.space_group_name_H-M   'P 1'
#
loop_
_entity.id
_entity.type
_entity.pdbx_description
1 polymer ?
#
loop_
_entity_poly.entity_id
_entity_poly.type
_entity_poly.pdbx_seq_one_letter_code
_entity_poly.pdbx_strand_id
1 'polypeptide(L)'
;MTVKSIPTLPAYPSSATRKSISPSQLSTLYASINNALSAVLAKGISAAGTSQAFVEKAIHTKVLHLAQTLADHGLLTDIKLLVDLAIVYGRTYPSKIRALFEKVAETSGGTVGPDIRASLVPSFIQILETGQGLYNQRKAAECIYCFILASSTSPTLLAPFARDNNFYTALARLYLPGLSTTARLYGGAHALLAAHKVTILDTLHILFKRLLTDLTSAEGPGQLAARSEVTFGAVFAMTEV
;
A
#
# COMPACT_ATOMS: atom_id res chain seq x y z
N MET A 1 -13.83 -28.55 -23.31
CA MET A 1 -12.63 -27.81 -22.86
C MET A 1 -12.22 -28.37 -21.51
N THR A 2 -11.17 -29.18 -21.46
CA THR A 2 -10.68 -29.80 -20.22
C THR A 2 -10.01 -28.73 -19.36
N VAL A 3 -10.62 -28.41 -18.22
CA VAL A 3 -10.01 -27.58 -17.19
C VAL A 3 -8.76 -28.33 -16.70
N LYS A 4 -7.57 -27.93 -17.18
CA LYS A 4 -6.31 -28.38 -16.57
C LYS A 4 -6.37 -27.96 -15.11
N SER A 5 -6.35 -28.91 -14.20
CA SER A 5 -6.34 -28.65 -12.75
C SER A 5 -5.18 -27.69 -12.46
N ILE A 6 -5.50 -26.49 -11.99
CA ILE A 6 -4.49 -25.50 -11.61
C ILE A 6 -3.73 -26.10 -10.42
N PRO A 7 -2.40 -26.26 -10.48
CA PRO A 7 -1.63 -26.74 -9.35
C PRO A 7 -1.83 -25.79 -8.17
N THR A 8 -2.26 -26.32 -7.04
CA THR A 8 -2.47 -25.55 -5.83
C THR A 8 -1.14 -25.04 -5.31
N LEU A 9 -1.10 -23.77 -4.89
CA LEU A 9 0.08 -23.24 -4.21
C LEU A 9 0.29 -24.03 -2.90
N PRO A 10 1.53 -24.36 -2.54
CA PRO A 10 1.81 -24.98 -1.25
C PRO A 10 1.36 -24.04 -0.13
N ALA A 11 0.86 -24.61 0.97
CA ALA A 11 0.52 -23.82 2.16
C ALA A 11 1.76 -23.03 2.59
N TYR A 12 1.64 -21.70 2.62
CA TYR A 12 2.77 -20.86 2.93
C TYR A 12 3.11 -20.97 4.42
N PRO A 13 4.36 -21.30 4.79
CA PRO A 13 4.72 -21.54 6.18
C PRO A 13 4.59 -20.28 7.04
N SER A 14 4.21 -20.48 8.31
CA SER A 14 4.12 -19.42 9.30
C SER A 14 5.46 -18.69 9.47
N SER A 15 5.43 -17.43 9.96
CA SER A 15 6.65 -16.66 10.19
C SER A 15 7.64 -17.34 11.15
N ALA A 16 7.14 -18.10 12.13
CA ALA A 16 7.99 -18.89 13.03
C ALA A 16 8.64 -20.07 12.29
N THR A 17 7.86 -20.80 11.51
CA THR A 17 8.33 -21.92 10.69
C THR A 17 9.37 -21.47 9.66
N ARG A 18 9.19 -20.31 9.02
CA ARG A 18 10.18 -19.78 8.05
C ARG A 18 11.56 -19.54 8.64
N LYS A 19 11.64 -19.20 9.93
CA LYS A 19 12.93 -18.98 10.61
C LYS A 19 13.68 -20.28 10.89
N SER A 20 12.98 -21.42 10.93
CA SER A 20 13.56 -22.74 11.22
C SER A 20 13.78 -23.60 9.98
N ILE A 21 13.43 -23.11 8.79
CA ILE A 21 13.59 -23.83 7.52
C ILE A 21 15.05 -23.76 7.06
N SER A 22 15.61 -24.89 6.63
CA SER A 22 16.96 -24.94 6.08
C SER A 22 17.06 -24.30 4.68
N PRO A 23 18.24 -23.84 4.24
CA PRO A 23 18.40 -23.26 2.90
C PRO A 23 17.94 -24.18 1.75
N SER A 24 18.14 -25.49 1.89
CA SER A 24 17.69 -26.48 0.89
C SER A 24 16.16 -26.61 0.84
N GLN A 25 15.49 -26.62 2.00
CA GLN A 25 14.03 -26.62 2.07
C GLN A 25 13.42 -25.32 1.54
N LEU A 26 14.07 -24.19 1.77
CA LEU A 26 13.66 -22.88 1.27
C LEU A 26 13.78 -22.83 -0.27
N SER A 27 14.87 -23.35 -0.82
CA SER A 27 15.05 -23.51 -2.27
C SER A 27 13.93 -24.35 -2.90
N THR A 28 13.59 -25.49 -2.28
CA THR A 28 12.48 -26.36 -2.73
C THR A 28 11.14 -25.64 -2.69
N LEU A 29 10.86 -24.87 -1.64
CA LEU A 29 9.63 -24.09 -1.52
C LEU A 29 9.54 -23.02 -2.63
N TYR A 30 10.60 -22.26 -2.87
CA TYR A 30 10.62 -21.24 -3.92
C TYR A 30 10.53 -21.84 -5.32
N ALA A 31 11.19 -22.96 -5.58
CA ALA A 31 11.04 -23.69 -6.84
C ALA A 31 9.58 -24.13 -7.05
N SER A 32 8.94 -24.67 -6.00
CA SER A 32 7.53 -25.08 -6.04
C SER A 32 6.59 -23.91 -6.37
N ILE A 33 6.73 -22.78 -5.65
CA ILE A 33 5.95 -21.55 -5.90
C ILE A 33 6.18 -21.05 -7.32
N ASN A 34 7.44 -20.94 -7.75
CA ASN A 34 7.79 -20.48 -9.09
C ASN A 34 7.20 -21.37 -10.18
N ASN A 35 7.21 -22.70 -10.01
CA ASN A 35 6.65 -23.64 -10.96
C ASN A 35 5.13 -23.53 -11.03
N ALA A 36 4.44 -23.42 -9.88
CA ALA A 36 2.99 -23.19 -9.84
C ALA A 36 2.59 -21.88 -10.54
N LEU A 37 3.30 -20.78 -10.26
CA LEU A 37 3.08 -19.49 -10.94
C LEU A 37 3.37 -19.57 -12.44
N SER A 38 4.41 -20.32 -12.85
CA SER A 38 4.72 -20.51 -14.27
C SER A 38 3.62 -21.28 -14.99
N ALA A 39 3.03 -22.28 -14.33
CA ALA A 39 1.91 -23.05 -14.87
C ALA A 39 0.66 -22.19 -15.05
N VAL A 40 0.35 -21.33 -14.07
CA VAL A 40 -0.78 -20.38 -14.15
C VAL A 40 -0.58 -19.35 -15.25
N LEU A 41 0.64 -18.80 -15.38
CA LEU A 41 0.94 -17.73 -16.32
C LEU A 41 1.37 -18.23 -17.72
N ALA A 42 1.39 -19.55 -17.94
CA ALA A 42 1.96 -20.19 -19.13
C ALA A 42 3.38 -19.68 -19.51
N LYS A 43 4.14 -19.20 -18.52
CA LYS A 43 5.45 -18.56 -18.71
C LYS A 43 6.52 -19.32 -17.94
N GLY A 44 7.19 -20.25 -18.62
CA GLY A 44 8.26 -21.06 -18.04
C GLY A 44 9.56 -20.27 -17.87
N ILE A 45 10.12 -20.28 -16.67
CA ILE A 45 11.54 -19.99 -16.46
C ILE A 45 12.10 -21.25 -15.80
N SER A 46 12.91 -22.03 -16.53
CA SER A 46 13.56 -23.23 -16.03
C SER A 46 14.63 -22.85 -15.00
N ALA A 47 14.42 -23.23 -13.74
CA ALA A 47 15.26 -22.87 -12.60
C ALA A 47 16.38 -23.90 -12.31
N ALA A 48 16.95 -24.53 -13.33
CA ALA A 48 18.07 -25.45 -13.14
C ALA A 48 19.36 -24.63 -12.95
N GLY A 49 19.76 -24.39 -11.70
CA GLY A 49 21.05 -23.80 -11.32
C GLY A 49 21.04 -22.32 -10.89
N THR A 50 19.87 -21.70 -10.69
CA THR A 50 19.78 -20.27 -10.34
C THR A 50 19.82 -20.00 -8.83
N SER A 51 20.63 -19.03 -8.41
CA SER A 51 20.71 -18.52 -7.02
C SER A 51 19.32 -18.18 -6.45
N GLN A 52 19.10 -18.42 -5.16
CA GLN A 52 17.84 -18.15 -4.46
C GLN A 52 17.30 -16.73 -4.71
N ALA A 53 18.19 -15.73 -4.73
CA ALA A 53 17.84 -14.34 -5.01
C ALA A 53 17.26 -14.13 -6.42
N PHE A 54 17.70 -14.92 -7.40
CA PHE A 54 17.16 -14.90 -8.75
C PHE A 54 15.75 -15.47 -8.80
N VAL A 55 15.52 -16.60 -8.11
CA VAL A 55 14.20 -17.24 -8.03
C VAL A 55 13.19 -16.32 -7.32
N GLU A 56 13.61 -15.66 -6.24
CA GLU A 56 12.77 -14.69 -5.53
C GLU A 56 12.39 -13.51 -6.44
N LYS A 57 13.34 -12.94 -7.17
CA LYS A 57 13.07 -11.87 -8.14
C LYS A 57 12.11 -12.34 -9.25
N ALA A 58 12.24 -13.59 -9.70
CA ALA A 58 11.34 -14.18 -10.68
C ALA A 58 9.92 -14.35 -10.12
N ILE A 59 9.78 -14.80 -8.87
CA ILE A 59 8.49 -14.91 -8.16
C ILE A 59 7.84 -13.53 -8.06
N HIS A 60 8.56 -12.49 -7.59
CA HIS A 60 8.04 -11.13 -7.50
C HIS A 60 7.52 -10.61 -8.84
N THR A 61 8.27 -10.86 -9.92
CA THR A 61 7.85 -10.44 -11.26
C THR A 61 6.58 -11.16 -11.72
N LYS A 62 6.46 -12.46 -11.42
CA LYS A 62 5.29 -13.28 -11.77
C LYS A 62 4.07 -12.91 -10.95
N VAL A 63 4.23 -12.66 -9.64
CA VAL A 63 3.13 -12.21 -8.76
C VAL A 63 2.60 -10.86 -9.24
N LEU A 64 3.47 -9.91 -9.59
CA LEU A 64 3.02 -8.63 -10.14
C LEU A 64 2.27 -8.81 -11.47
N HIS A 65 2.75 -9.66 -12.37
CA HIS A 65 2.07 -9.96 -13.63
C HIS A 65 0.70 -10.63 -13.40
N LEU A 66 0.62 -11.57 -12.45
CA LEU A 66 -0.65 -12.19 -12.07
C LEU A 66 -1.63 -11.15 -11.52
N ALA A 67 -1.17 -10.23 -10.66
CA ALA A 67 -1.99 -9.15 -10.15
C ALA A 67 -2.51 -8.24 -11.29
N GLN A 68 -1.68 -7.92 -12.28
CA GLN A 68 -2.09 -7.18 -13.48
C GLN A 68 -3.16 -7.92 -14.26
N THR A 69 -2.99 -9.21 -14.52
CA THR A 69 -4.00 -10.02 -15.20
C THR A 69 -5.31 -10.09 -14.42
N LEU A 70 -5.26 -10.21 -13.09
CA LEU A 70 -6.47 -10.19 -12.25
C LEU A 70 -7.18 -8.83 -12.30
N ALA A 71 -6.42 -7.73 -12.31
CA ALA A 71 -6.99 -6.40 -12.48
C ALA A 71 -7.62 -6.22 -13.86
N ASP A 72 -7.00 -6.70 -14.93
CA ASP A 72 -7.57 -6.62 -16.29
C ASP A 72 -8.92 -7.33 -16.40
N HIS A 73 -9.13 -8.39 -15.62
CA HIS A 73 -10.39 -9.14 -15.55
C HIS A 73 -11.36 -8.65 -14.46
N GLY A 74 -11.04 -7.58 -13.72
CA GLY A 74 -11.87 -7.05 -12.64
C GLY A 74 -11.97 -7.97 -11.41
N LEU A 75 -11.06 -8.92 -11.26
CA LEU A 75 -11.05 -9.90 -10.16
C LEU A 75 -10.21 -9.45 -8.96
N LEU A 76 -9.43 -8.39 -9.10
CA LEU A 76 -8.60 -7.84 -8.03
C LEU A 76 -9.38 -6.80 -7.22
N THR A 77 -10.26 -7.27 -6.32
CA THR A 77 -11.13 -6.40 -5.50
C THR A 77 -10.81 -6.40 -4.01
N ASP A 78 -10.06 -7.39 -3.51
CA ASP A 78 -9.73 -7.51 -2.09
C ASP A 78 -8.75 -6.42 -1.62
N ILE A 79 -9.19 -5.59 -0.69
CA ILE A 79 -8.40 -4.52 -0.08
C ILE A 79 -7.14 -5.05 0.60
N LYS A 80 -7.19 -6.21 1.27
CA LYS A 80 -6.01 -6.76 1.95
C LYS A 80 -4.91 -7.05 0.95
N LEU A 81 -5.26 -7.67 -0.18
CA LEU A 81 -4.33 -7.95 -1.26
C LEU A 81 -3.79 -6.66 -1.89
N LEU A 82 -4.62 -5.62 -2.07
CA LEU A 82 -4.15 -4.32 -2.54
C LEU A 82 -3.14 -3.69 -1.57
N VAL A 83 -3.38 -3.74 -0.26
CA VAL A 83 -2.43 -3.25 0.75
C VAL A 83 -1.11 -4.03 0.68
N ASP A 84 -1.15 -5.35 0.58
CA ASP A 84 0.06 -6.17 0.47
C ASP A 84 0.85 -5.85 -0.81
N LEU A 85 0.17 -5.73 -1.96
CA LEU A 85 0.79 -5.35 -3.24
C LEU A 85 1.42 -3.96 -3.16
N ALA A 86 0.75 -3.00 -2.51
CA ALA A 86 1.28 -1.67 -2.30
C ALA A 86 2.55 -1.70 -1.43
N ILE A 87 2.56 -2.46 -0.33
CA ILE A 87 3.73 -2.58 0.55
C ILE A 87 4.91 -3.23 -0.19
N VAL A 88 4.66 -4.31 -0.93
CA VAL A 88 5.72 -5.09 -1.60
C VAL A 88 6.29 -4.34 -2.80
N TYR A 89 5.46 -3.67 -3.60
CA TYR A 89 5.88 -3.08 -4.88
C TYR A 89 5.91 -1.55 -4.90
N GLY A 90 5.39 -0.86 -3.86
CA GLY A 90 5.27 0.59 -3.81
C GLY A 90 6.59 1.32 -4.02
N ARG A 91 7.62 0.92 -3.28
CA ARG A 91 8.97 1.51 -3.40
C ARG A 91 9.75 1.01 -4.61
N THR A 92 9.56 -0.26 -5.00
CA THR A 92 10.37 -0.89 -6.04
C THR A 92 9.88 -0.59 -7.45
N TYR A 93 8.56 -0.56 -7.66
CA TYR A 93 7.93 -0.34 -8.96
C TYR A 93 6.75 0.65 -8.88
N PRO A 94 6.99 1.91 -8.43
CA PRO A 94 5.93 2.89 -8.18
C PRO A 94 5.06 3.19 -9.41
N SER A 95 5.64 3.21 -10.61
CA SER A 95 4.86 3.45 -11.83
C SER A 95 3.95 2.27 -12.18
N LYS A 96 4.42 1.03 -11.99
CA LYS A 96 3.63 -0.18 -12.30
C LYS A 96 2.50 -0.38 -11.31
N ILE A 97 2.73 -0.10 -10.03
CA ILE A 97 1.70 -0.25 -9.01
C ILE A 97 0.60 0.80 -9.15
N ARG A 98 0.95 2.04 -9.53
CA ARG A 98 -0.04 3.08 -9.85
C ARG A 98 -0.92 2.69 -11.03
N ALA A 99 -0.30 2.23 -12.11
CA ALA A 99 -1.05 1.72 -13.27
C ALA A 99 -1.95 0.54 -12.91
N LEU A 100 -1.49 -0.37 -12.04
CA LEU A 100 -2.30 -1.47 -11.53
C LEU A 100 -3.52 -0.96 -10.74
N PHE A 101 -3.31 -0.02 -9.81
CA PHE A 101 -4.38 0.52 -8.96
C PHE A 101 -5.39 1.34 -9.76
N GLU A 102 -4.93 2.09 -10.75
CA GLU A 102 -5.79 2.77 -11.71
C GLU A 102 -6.64 1.76 -12.49
N LYS A 103 -6.02 0.67 -12.98
CA LYS A 103 -6.75 -0.40 -13.65
C LYS A 103 -7.79 -1.07 -12.76
N VAL A 104 -7.48 -1.31 -11.48
CA VAL A 104 -8.43 -1.83 -10.50
C VAL A 104 -9.60 -0.87 -10.31
N ALA A 105 -9.35 0.44 -10.21
CA ALA A 105 -10.41 1.43 -10.06
C ALA A 105 -11.36 1.46 -11.26
N GLU A 106 -10.86 1.24 -12.47
CA GLU A 106 -11.66 1.17 -13.71
C GLU A 106 -12.50 -0.11 -13.81
N THR A 107 -11.93 -1.25 -13.42
CA THR A 107 -12.49 -2.58 -13.72
C THR A 107 -13.30 -3.19 -12.58
N SER A 108 -13.12 -2.74 -11.33
CA SER A 108 -13.75 -3.31 -10.13
C SER A 108 -15.24 -2.96 -9.94
N GLY A 109 -15.86 -2.26 -10.89
CA GLY A 109 -17.27 -1.87 -10.82
C GLY A 109 -17.59 -0.89 -9.68
N GLY A 110 -16.59 -0.17 -9.16
CA GLY A 110 -16.78 0.87 -8.14
C GLY A 110 -16.94 0.35 -6.70
N THR A 111 -16.73 -0.95 -6.45
CA THR A 111 -16.87 -1.58 -5.13
C THR A 111 -15.74 -1.23 -4.16
N VAL A 112 -14.52 -1.06 -4.68
CA VAL A 112 -13.30 -0.88 -3.86
C VAL A 112 -13.26 0.47 -3.14
N GLY A 113 -13.75 1.54 -3.75
CA GLY A 113 -13.74 2.89 -3.15
C GLY A 113 -14.56 2.99 -1.85
N PRO A 114 -15.83 2.55 -1.84
CA PRO A 114 -16.64 2.43 -0.63
C PRO A 114 -16.00 1.56 0.46
N ASP A 115 -15.43 0.42 0.09
CA ASP A 115 -14.78 -0.48 1.05
C ASP A 115 -13.53 0.16 1.69
N ILE A 116 -12.76 0.94 0.91
CA ILE A 116 -11.63 1.72 1.43
C ILE A 116 -12.14 2.72 2.47
N ARG A 117 -13.20 3.46 2.16
CA ARG A 117 -13.79 4.45 3.07
C ARG A 117 -14.30 3.79 4.35
N ALA A 118 -15.01 2.66 4.23
CA ALA A 118 -15.69 2.02 5.35
C ALA A 118 -14.74 1.22 6.25
N SER A 119 -13.69 0.63 5.67
CA SER A 119 -12.83 -0.32 6.39
C SER A 119 -11.37 0.13 6.48
N LEU A 120 -10.77 0.53 5.36
CA LEU A 120 -9.33 0.79 5.31
C LEU A 120 -8.95 2.11 6.00
N VAL A 121 -9.69 3.20 5.73
CA VAL A 121 -9.43 4.51 6.35
C VAL A 121 -9.52 4.41 7.89
N PRO A 122 -10.59 3.87 8.49
CA PRO A 122 -10.65 3.71 9.95
C PRO A 122 -9.55 2.80 10.49
N SER A 123 -9.20 1.72 9.78
CA SER A 123 -8.12 0.82 10.20
C SER A 123 -6.77 1.53 10.24
N PHE A 124 -6.47 2.37 9.23
CA PHE A 124 -5.24 3.15 9.20
C PHE A 124 -5.23 4.23 10.29
N ILE A 125 -6.35 4.91 10.54
CA ILE A 125 -6.49 5.85 11.67
C ILE A 125 -6.19 5.13 12.99
N GLN A 126 -6.82 3.98 13.24
CA GLN A 126 -6.61 3.21 14.44
C GLN A 126 -5.15 2.78 14.62
N ILE A 127 -4.48 2.35 13.54
CA ILE A 127 -3.06 1.98 13.60
C ILE A 127 -2.17 3.19 13.93
N LEU A 128 -2.47 4.38 13.39
CA LEU A 128 -1.75 5.62 13.70
C LEU A 128 -1.92 6.03 15.17
N GLU A 129 -3.11 5.86 15.73
CA GLU A 129 -3.43 6.29 17.10
C GLU A 129 -2.96 5.29 18.17
N THR A 130 -3.09 4.00 17.90
CA THR A 130 -2.75 2.92 18.85
C THR A 130 -1.31 2.45 18.75
N GLY A 131 -0.59 2.82 17.67
CA GLY A 131 0.77 2.39 17.40
C GLY A 131 1.77 2.90 18.43
N GLN A 132 2.06 2.08 19.45
CA GLN A 132 3.07 2.38 20.46
C GLN A 132 4.46 1.90 20.01
N GLY A 133 5.46 2.76 20.22
CA GLY A 133 6.87 2.49 19.95
C GLY A 133 7.31 2.81 18.51
N LEU A 134 8.57 3.25 18.37
CA LEU A 134 9.11 3.75 17.11
C LEU A 134 8.98 2.75 15.95
N TYR A 135 9.26 1.47 16.22
CA TYR A 135 9.26 0.45 15.18
C TYR A 135 7.88 0.29 14.55
N ASN A 136 6.84 0.23 15.40
CA ASN A 136 5.46 0.06 14.97
C ASN A 136 4.96 1.30 14.22
N GLN A 137 5.28 2.50 14.73
CA GLN A 137 4.93 3.75 14.06
C GLN A 137 5.59 3.89 12.69
N ARG A 138 6.88 3.52 12.57
CA ARG A 138 7.58 3.51 11.28
C ARG A 138 6.95 2.52 10.31
N LYS A 139 6.63 1.31 10.77
CA LYS A 139 5.97 0.29 9.96
C LYS A 139 4.59 0.76 9.49
N ALA A 140 3.80 1.32 10.40
CA ALA A 140 2.49 1.89 10.10
C ALA A 140 2.58 3.00 9.03
N ALA A 141 3.45 3.98 9.25
CA ALA A 141 3.67 5.08 8.31
C ALA A 141 4.08 4.57 6.92
N GLU A 142 4.98 3.58 6.86
CA GLU A 142 5.42 2.98 5.59
C GLU A 142 4.29 2.23 4.88
N CYS A 143 3.47 1.45 5.61
CA CYS A 143 2.33 0.75 5.02
C CYS A 143 1.31 1.73 4.44
N ILE A 144 1.00 2.79 5.18
CA ILE A 144 0.07 3.86 4.77
C ILE A 144 0.62 4.57 3.54
N TYR A 145 1.87 5.02 3.59
CA TYR A 145 2.51 5.70 2.47
C TYR A 145 2.50 4.85 1.21
N CYS A 146 2.88 3.57 1.30
CA CYS A 146 2.89 2.68 0.15
C CYS A 146 1.50 2.56 -0.51
N PHE A 147 0.43 2.48 0.28
CA PHE A 147 -0.94 2.46 -0.25
C PHE A 147 -1.36 3.80 -0.88
N ILE A 148 -1.05 4.92 -0.22
CA ILE A 148 -1.32 6.27 -0.73
C ILE A 148 -0.54 6.54 -2.02
N LEU A 149 0.71 6.08 -2.09
CA LEU A 149 1.55 6.13 -3.27
C LEU A 149 0.98 5.34 -4.43
N ALA A 150 0.49 4.12 -4.17
CA ALA A 150 -0.12 3.27 -5.18
C ALA A 150 -1.44 3.86 -5.71
N SER A 151 -2.24 4.45 -4.83
CA SER A 151 -3.52 5.08 -5.19
C SER A 151 -3.37 6.49 -5.77
N SER A 152 -2.17 7.07 -5.82
CA SER A 152 -1.97 8.50 -6.11
C SER A 152 -2.55 9.00 -7.43
N THR A 153 -2.65 8.13 -8.44
CA THR A 153 -3.20 8.44 -9.77
C THR A 153 -4.70 8.18 -9.87
N SER A 154 -5.29 7.40 -8.96
CA SER A 154 -6.69 7.02 -8.99
C SER A 154 -7.52 7.90 -8.05
N PRO A 155 -8.38 8.80 -8.58
CA PRO A 155 -9.29 9.59 -7.77
C PRO A 155 -10.15 8.73 -6.83
N THR A 156 -10.67 7.62 -7.36
CA THR A 156 -11.62 6.74 -6.67
C THR A 156 -11.01 6.11 -5.43
N LEU A 157 -9.74 5.72 -5.49
CA LEU A 157 -9.04 5.04 -4.40
C LEU A 157 -8.41 6.02 -3.41
N LEU A 158 -8.01 7.21 -3.86
CA LEU A 158 -7.35 8.21 -3.02
C LEU A 158 -8.33 9.16 -2.32
N ALA A 159 -9.47 9.49 -2.95
CA ALA A 159 -10.45 10.42 -2.40
C ALA A 159 -10.98 10.06 -1.00
N PRO A 160 -11.18 8.77 -0.63
CA PRO A 160 -11.54 8.41 0.73
C PRO A 160 -10.57 8.93 1.79
N PHE A 161 -9.27 8.98 1.50
CA PHE A 161 -8.26 9.52 2.42
C PHE A 161 -8.19 11.04 2.34
N ALA A 162 -8.18 11.60 1.13
CA ALA A 162 -8.03 13.05 0.93
C ALA A 162 -9.20 13.87 1.48
N ARG A 163 -10.37 13.24 1.71
CA ARG A 163 -11.58 13.91 2.22
C ARG A 163 -11.89 13.60 3.69
N ASP A 164 -11.04 12.84 4.37
CA ASP A 164 -11.27 12.43 5.75
C ASP A 164 -10.44 13.27 6.73
N ASN A 165 -11.09 14.20 7.43
CA ASN A 165 -10.42 15.09 8.37
C ASN A 165 -9.80 14.33 9.55
N ASN A 166 -10.40 13.23 10.01
CA ASN A 166 -9.86 12.43 11.12
C ASN A 166 -8.53 11.79 10.72
N PHE A 167 -8.39 11.39 9.46
CA PHE A 167 -7.14 10.89 8.92
C PHE A 167 -6.02 11.95 8.95
N TYR A 168 -6.32 13.19 8.58
CA TYR A 168 -5.38 14.31 8.72
C TYR A 168 -5.00 14.58 10.17
N THR A 169 -5.97 14.61 11.08
CA THR A 169 -5.73 14.75 12.53
C THR A 169 -4.83 13.63 13.05
N ALA A 170 -5.05 12.37 12.66
CA ALA A 170 -4.22 11.25 13.06
C ALA A 170 -2.77 11.38 12.54
N LEU A 171 -2.59 11.79 11.28
CA LEU A 171 -1.26 12.05 10.70
C LEU A 171 -0.54 13.20 11.43
N ALA A 172 -1.25 14.30 11.74
CA ALA A 172 -0.70 15.43 12.47
C ALA A 172 -0.31 15.07 13.90
N ARG A 173 -1.13 14.29 14.61
CA ARG A 173 -0.80 13.76 15.96
C ARG A 173 0.45 12.91 15.95
N LEU A 174 0.63 12.07 14.93
CA LEU A 174 1.84 11.28 14.80
C LEU A 174 3.07 12.16 14.51
N TYR A 175 2.91 13.23 13.72
CA TYR A 175 4.02 14.11 13.34
C TYR A 175 4.44 15.12 14.43
N LEU A 176 3.52 15.77 15.14
CA LEU A 176 3.89 16.81 16.11
C LEU A 176 4.16 16.23 17.52
N PRO A 177 3.14 15.83 18.31
CA PRO A 177 3.36 15.29 19.65
C PRO A 177 3.97 13.87 19.64
N GLY A 178 3.71 13.07 18.60
CA GLY A 178 4.29 11.73 18.46
C GLY A 178 5.82 11.73 18.36
N LEU A 179 6.39 12.72 17.65
CA LEU A 179 7.84 12.82 17.46
C LEU A 179 8.59 13.33 18.70
N SER A 180 8.01 14.30 19.42
CA SER A 180 8.62 14.82 20.65
C SER A 180 8.61 13.76 21.75
N THR A 181 7.52 12.99 21.87
CA THR A 181 7.40 11.86 22.80
C THR A 181 8.39 10.76 22.45
N THR A 182 8.47 10.38 21.18
CA THR A 182 9.39 9.33 20.72
C THR A 182 10.86 9.76 20.86
N ALA A 183 11.21 11.01 20.56
CA ALA A 183 12.57 11.52 20.78
C ALA A 183 12.99 11.43 22.26
N ARG A 184 12.09 11.75 23.18
CA ARG A 184 12.33 11.66 24.63
C ARG A 184 12.52 10.22 25.10
N LEU A 185 11.73 9.28 24.58
CA LEU A 185 11.80 7.87 24.98
C LEU A 185 13.05 7.13 24.47
N TYR A 186 13.73 7.64 23.44
CA TYR A 186 14.82 6.94 22.77
C TYR A 186 16.13 7.75 22.67
N GLY A 187 16.35 8.68 23.60
CA GLY A 187 17.68 9.31 23.77
C GLY A 187 18.02 10.46 22.82
N GLY A 188 17.02 11.13 22.25
CA GLY A 188 17.18 12.41 21.55
C GLY A 188 16.80 12.43 20.07
N ALA A 189 16.70 13.64 19.51
CA ALA A 189 16.13 13.91 18.19
C ALA A 189 16.93 13.30 17.01
N HIS A 190 18.24 13.10 17.17
CA HIS A 190 19.14 12.73 16.07
C HIS A 190 19.03 11.27 15.60
N ALA A 191 18.57 10.33 16.44
CA ALA A 191 18.57 8.90 16.10
C ALA A 191 17.24 8.38 15.51
N LEU A 192 16.13 9.12 15.62
CA LEU A 192 14.78 8.58 15.35
C LEU A 192 13.96 9.36 14.31
N LEU A 193 14.31 10.62 14.03
CA LEU A 193 13.39 11.56 13.40
C LEU A 193 13.39 11.55 11.86
N ALA A 194 14.33 10.90 11.17
CA ALA A 194 14.45 11.10 9.73
C ALA A 194 13.47 10.27 8.89
N ALA A 195 13.40 8.95 9.09
CA ALA A 195 12.78 8.06 8.10
C ALA A 195 11.23 8.12 8.06
N HIS A 196 10.57 8.11 9.23
CA HIS A 196 9.11 8.10 9.26
C HIS A 196 8.51 9.51 9.12
N LYS A 197 9.25 10.58 9.47
CA LYS A 197 8.85 11.96 9.13
C LYS A 197 8.72 12.16 7.63
N VAL A 198 9.76 11.79 6.88
CA VAL A 198 9.76 11.94 5.42
C VAL A 198 8.58 11.18 4.84
N THR A 199 8.33 9.96 5.32
CA THR A 199 7.20 9.14 4.87
C THR A 199 5.83 9.77 5.18
N ILE A 200 5.65 10.37 6.36
CA ILE A 200 4.41 11.11 6.70
C ILE A 200 4.26 12.36 5.84
N LEU A 201 5.34 13.13 5.64
CA LEU A 201 5.32 14.33 4.79
C LEU A 201 5.06 13.99 3.33
N ASP A 202 5.63 12.90 2.82
CA ASP A 202 5.37 12.42 1.45
C ASP A 202 3.90 11.98 1.30
N THR A 203 3.34 11.34 2.34
CA THR A 203 1.92 10.98 2.40
C THR A 203 1.04 12.23 2.33
N LEU A 204 1.31 13.22 3.18
CA LEU A 204 0.62 14.51 3.17
C LEU A 204 0.77 15.23 1.83
N HIS A 205 1.96 15.20 1.24
CA HIS A 205 2.23 15.83 -0.06
C HIS A 205 1.36 15.23 -1.17
N ILE A 206 1.23 13.90 -1.23
CA ILE A 206 0.36 13.22 -2.21
C ILE A 206 -1.10 13.64 -2.02
N LEU A 207 -1.58 13.67 -0.77
CA LEU A 207 -2.95 14.04 -0.45
C LEU A 207 -3.24 15.52 -0.77
N PHE A 208 -2.31 16.42 -0.44
CA PHE A 208 -2.44 17.83 -0.78
C PHE A 208 -2.38 18.09 -2.27
N LYS A 209 -1.49 17.40 -2.99
CA LYS A 209 -1.46 17.47 -4.45
C LYS A 209 -2.82 17.06 -5.03
N ARG A 210 -3.48 16.06 -4.45
CA ARG A 210 -4.84 15.68 -4.85
C ARG A 210 -5.85 16.79 -4.57
N LEU A 211 -5.88 17.35 -3.36
CA LEU A 211 -6.78 18.44 -2.99
C LEU A 211 -6.60 19.67 -3.90
N LEU A 212 -5.35 20.04 -4.18
CA LEU A 212 -5.03 21.14 -5.10
C LEU A 212 -5.45 20.83 -6.53
N THR A 213 -5.27 19.60 -7.00
CA THR A 213 -5.75 19.16 -8.33
C THR A 213 -7.28 19.19 -8.41
N ASP A 214 -7.96 18.82 -7.33
CA ASP A 214 -9.40 18.96 -7.22
C ASP A 214 -9.78 20.46 -7.25
N LEU A 215 -9.09 21.34 -6.54
CA LEU A 215 -9.35 22.78 -6.62
C LEU A 215 -9.18 23.36 -8.03
N THR A 216 -8.10 23.00 -8.73
CA THR A 216 -7.81 23.53 -10.07
C THR A 216 -8.73 22.98 -11.16
N SER A 217 -9.41 21.87 -10.90
CA SER A 217 -10.41 21.28 -11.83
C SER A 217 -11.85 21.67 -11.49
N ALA A 218 -12.06 22.69 -10.64
CA ALA A 218 -13.39 23.19 -10.33
C ALA A 218 -13.96 24.03 -11.47
N GLU A 219 -15.12 23.64 -12.00
CA GLU A 219 -15.82 24.40 -13.03
C GLU A 219 -16.90 25.27 -12.37
N GLY A 220 -16.52 26.50 -12.03
CA GLY A 220 -17.43 27.53 -11.54
C GLY A 220 -17.42 27.76 -10.01
N PRO A 221 -18.09 28.84 -9.55
CA PRO A 221 -17.96 29.32 -8.16
C PRO A 221 -18.45 28.33 -7.11
N GLY A 222 -19.55 27.61 -7.37
CA GLY A 222 -20.12 26.64 -6.43
C GLY A 222 -19.21 25.43 -6.21
N GLN A 223 -18.65 24.87 -7.28
CA GLN A 223 -17.69 23.76 -7.17
C GLN A 223 -16.40 24.22 -6.48
N LEU A 224 -15.92 25.42 -6.80
CA LEU A 224 -14.72 25.97 -6.18
C LEU A 224 -14.91 26.15 -4.68
N ALA A 225 -16.07 26.68 -4.24
CA ALA A 225 -16.39 26.83 -2.83
C ALA A 225 -16.38 25.48 -2.09
N ALA A 226 -17.08 24.47 -2.62
CA ALA A 226 -17.14 23.14 -2.02
C ALA A 226 -15.76 22.47 -1.94
N ARG A 227 -14.95 22.55 -3.00
CA ARG A 227 -13.59 21.97 -2.99
C ARG A 227 -12.62 22.75 -2.09
N SER A 228 -12.83 24.06 -1.93
CA SER A 228 -12.10 24.90 -0.99
C SER A 228 -12.43 24.52 0.45
N GLU A 229 -13.70 24.31 0.78
CA GLU A 229 -14.13 23.88 2.11
C GLU A 229 -13.47 22.55 2.51
N VAL A 230 -13.45 21.56 1.61
CA VAL A 230 -12.74 20.28 1.84
C VAL A 230 -11.24 20.51 2.04
N THR A 231 -10.61 21.34 1.21
CA THR A 231 -9.16 21.58 1.28
C THR A 231 -8.76 22.31 2.56
N PHE A 232 -9.48 23.36 2.93
CA PHE A 232 -9.23 24.11 4.16
C PHE A 232 -9.60 23.29 5.39
N GLY A 233 -10.66 22.47 5.33
CA GLY A 233 -11.00 21.52 6.39
C GLY A 233 -9.86 20.57 6.72
N ALA A 234 -9.18 20.03 5.70
CA ALA A 234 -8.00 19.19 5.89
C ALA A 234 -6.82 19.94 6.55
N VAL A 235 -6.60 21.21 6.18
CA VAL A 235 -5.56 22.06 6.80
C VAL A 235 -5.90 22.35 8.26
N PHE A 236 -7.13 22.77 8.55
CA PHE A 236 -7.58 23.09 9.90
C PHE A 236 -7.54 21.87 10.83
N ALA A 237 -7.93 20.70 10.33
CA ALA A 237 -7.87 19.43 11.06
C ALA A 237 -6.46 19.06 11.54
N MET A 238 -5.40 19.59 10.91
CA MET A 238 -4.02 19.39 11.35
C MET A 238 -3.50 20.49 12.28
N THR A 239 -4.04 21.71 12.21
CA THR A 239 -3.62 22.82 13.07
C THR A 239 -4.26 22.79 14.46
N GLU A 240 -5.39 22.11 14.60
CA GLU A 240 -6.14 21.98 15.86
C GLU A 240 -5.63 20.82 16.75
N VAL A 241 -4.44 20.27 16.45
CA VAL A 241 -3.84 19.10 17.12
C VAL A 241 -2.86 19.46 18.22
#